data_AF-A0A8T6VPF5-F1
#
_entry.id   AF-A0A8T6VPF5-F1
#
_cell.length_a   1.000
_cell.length_b   1.000
_cell.length_c   1.000
_cell.angle_alpha   90.00
_cell.angle_beta   90.00
_cell.angle_gamma   90.00
#
_symmetry.space_group_name_H-M   'P 1'
#
loop_
_entity.id
_entity.type
_entity.pdbx_description
1 polymer ?
#
loop_
_entity_poly.entity_id
_entity_poly.type
_entity_poly.pdbx_seq_one_letter_code
_entity_poly.pdbx_strand_id
1 'polypeptide(L)'
;MSPVLIGVVHCMLEKLVTFGTVSNRNLLMGDPQAHTLKRKLLATERFENESAVKQYLKERCLVQIFQLADEKERSFFEHFTIAILKPEYND
;
A
#
# COMPACT_ATOMS: atom_id res chain seq x y z
N MET A 1 -15.94 16.56 -11.50
CA MET A 1 -15.09 16.04 -10.40
C MET A 1 -13.99 15.22 -11.04
N SER A 2 -12.75 15.33 -10.55
CA SER A 2 -11.61 14.61 -11.12
C SER A 2 -11.46 13.26 -10.41
N PRO A 3 -11.29 12.15 -11.16
CA PRO A 3 -11.15 10.83 -10.56
C PRO A 3 -9.87 10.73 -9.73
N VAL A 4 -9.92 9.91 -8.69
CA VAL A 4 -8.82 9.68 -7.75
C VAL A 4 -8.37 8.23 -7.84
N LEU A 5 -7.07 7.97 -7.74
CA LEU A 5 -6.53 6.60 -7.72
C LEU A 5 -6.16 6.21 -6.29
N ILE A 6 -6.55 5.01 -5.88
CA ILE A 6 -6.09 4.38 -4.65
C ILE A 6 -5.31 3.11 -4.97
N GLY A 7 -4.15 2.98 -4.34
CA GLY A 7 -3.29 1.81 -4.42
C GLY A 7 -3.49 0.94 -3.19
N VAL A 8 -3.68 -0.36 -3.43
CA VAL A 8 -3.80 -1.40 -2.41
C VAL A 8 -2.68 -2.39 -2.64
N VAL A 9 -1.81 -2.56 -1.65
CA VAL A 9 -0.78 -3.62 -1.66
C VAL A 9 -1.33 -4.83 -0.92
N HIS A 10 -1.09 -6.04 -1.39
CA HIS A 10 -1.46 -7.27 -0.69
C HIS A 10 -0.31 -8.26 -0.73
N CYS A 11 0.23 -8.66 0.43
CA CYS A 11 1.34 -9.62 0.52
C CYS A 11 0.85 -11.00 0.99
N MET A 12 1.28 -12.06 0.30
CA MET A 12 0.79 -13.44 0.53
C MET A 12 1.07 -14.00 1.93
N LEU A 13 2.12 -13.51 2.61
CA LEU A 13 2.55 -14.07 3.90
C LEU A 13 2.02 -13.29 5.11
N GLU A 14 1.62 -12.02 4.96
CA GLU A 14 1.41 -11.12 6.10
C GLU A 14 0.08 -10.39 6.10
N LYS A 15 -0.85 -10.69 5.17
CA LYS A 15 -2.08 -9.89 4.98
C LYS A 15 -1.78 -8.38 4.98
N LEU A 16 -0.62 -8.02 4.45
CA LEU A 16 -0.10 -6.66 4.49
C LEU A 16 -0.95 -5.84 3.52
N VAL A 17 -1.89 -5.04 4.03
CA VAL A 17 -2.72 -4.15 3.21
C VAL A 17 -2.47 -2.70 3.60
N THR A 18 -1.66 -2.01 2.80
CA THR A 18 -1.52 -0.56 2.94
C THR A 18 -2.31 0.15 1.86
N PHE A 19 -2.86 1.29 2.21
CA PHE A 19 -3.58 2.18 1.31
C PHE A 19 -2.77 3.43 1.04
N GLY A 20 -2.91 3.97 -0.17
CA GLY A 20 -2.24 5.19 -0.56
C GLY A 20 -2.89 5.87 -1.76
N THR A 21 -2.97 7.21 -1.72
CA THR A 21 -3.29 8.01 -2.92
C THR A 21 -2.13 7.94 -3.91
N VAL A 22 -2.39 7.37 -5.07
CA VAL A 22 -1.40 7.28 -6.14
C VAL A 22 -1.62 8.35 -7.17
N SER A 23 -0.62 9.20 -7.37
CA SER A 23 -0.60 10.09 -8.54
C SER A 23 -0.13 9.36 -9.81
N ASN A 24 0.52 8.20 -9.65
CA ASN A 24 1.05 7.41 -10.76
C ASN A 24 1.10 5.91 -10.42
N ARG A 25 1.16 5.01 -11.42
CA ARG A 25 1.19 3.53 -11.21
C ARG A 25 2.39 3.00 -10.42
N ASN A 26 3.32 3.86 -10.00
CA ASN A 26 4.61 3.49 -9.39
C ASN A 26 4.60 3.45 -7.85
N LEU A 27 3.46 3.08 -7.24
CA LEU A 27 3.26 2.97 -5.78
C LEU A 27 4.39 2.26 -5.03
N LEU A 28 5.08 1.28 -5.66
CA LEU A 28 6.12 0.49 -5.02
C LEU A 28 7.57 0.89 -5.38
N MET A 29 7.77 1.60 -6.49
CA MET A 29 9.12 1.75 -7.07
C MET A 29 9.70 3.15 -6.98
N GLY A 30 8.92 4.18 -6.67
CA GLY A 30 9.46 5.55 -6.57
C GLY A 30 8.60 6.57 -5.82
N ASP A 31 7.45 6.18 -5.27
CA ASP A 31 6.51 7.13 -4.65
C ASP A 31 6.82 7.36 -3.16
N PRO A 32 6.76 8.59 -2.62
CA PRO A 32 6.84 8.87 -1.19
C PRO A 32 5.91 8.02 -0.30
N GLN A 33 4.78 7.51 -0.77
CA GLN A 33 3.93 6.60 0.02
C GLN A 33 4.48 5.17 0.12
N ALA A 34 5.22 4.71 -0.91
CA ALA A 34 6.07 3.52 -0.81
C ALA A 34 7.06 3.67 0.34
N HIS A 35 7.48 4.90 0.62
CA HIS A 35 8.43 5.20 1.68
C HIS A 35 7.87 4.89 3.08
N THR A 36 6.57 5.06 3.31
CA THR A 36 5.92 4.74 4.58
C THR A 36 5.84 3.24 4.79
N LEU A 37 5.36 2.48 3.80
CA LEU A 37 5.31 1.01 3.89
C LEU A 37 6.70 0.42 4.06
N LYS A 38 7.67 0.85 3.24
CA LYS A 38 9.06 0.40 3.35
C LYS A 38 9.66 0.72 4.73
N ARG A 39 9.39 1.92 5.28
CA ARG A 39 9.85 2.29 6.63
C ARG A 39 9.23 1.39 7.69
N LYS A 40 7.93 1.12 7.63
CA LYS A 40 7.24 0.23 8.56
C LYS A 40 7.81 -1.19 8.49
N LEU A 41 8.07 -1.71 7.28
CA LEU A 41 8.70 -3.01 7.09
C LEU A 41 10.14 -3.05 7.61
N LEU A 42 10.95 -2.01 7.36
CA LEU A 42 12.30 -1.92 7.91
C LEU A 42 12.31 -1.84 9.44
N ALA A 43 11.34 -1.15 10.04
CA ALA A 43 11.20 -1.03 11.49
C ALA A 43 10.85 -2.35 12.19
N THR A 44 10.39 -3.38 11.45
CA THR A 44 10.11 -4.70 12.04
C THR A 44 11.36 -5.54 12.29
N GLU A 45 12.55 -5.04 11.93
CA GLU A 45 13.85 -5.74 11.99
C GLU A 45 13.89 -7.09 11.23
N ARG A 46 12.85 -7.42 10.45
CA ARG A 46 12.78 -8.63 9.62
C ARG A 46 13.64 -8.56 8.36
N PHE A 47 14.02 -7.35 7.94
CA PHE A 47 14.74 -7.11 6.70
C PHE A 47 16.04 -6.38 6.98
N GLU A 48 17.14 -6.92 6.47
CA GLU A 48 18.49 -6.38 6.70
C GLU A 48 18.71 -5.00 6.07
N ASN A 49 18.00 -4.69 4.97
CA ASN A 49 18.15 -3.45 4.23
C ASN A 49 16.94 -3.16 3.31
N GLU A 50 16.92 -1.95 2.73
CA GLU A 50 15.85 -1.54 1.81
C GLU A 50 15.76 -2.41 0.55
N SER A 51 16.88 -2.99 0.09
CA SER A 51 16.89 -3.86 -1.09
C SER A 51 16.11 -5.14 -0.85
N ALA A 52 16.28 -5.75 0.32
CA ALA A 52 15.53 -6.94 0.75
C ALA A 52 14.02 -6.65 0.83
N VAL A 53 13.63 -5.48 1.34
CA VAL A 53 12.23 -5.04 1.37
C VAL A 53 11.67 -4.88 -0.05
N LYS A 54 12.41 -4.23 -0.95
CA LYS A 54 11.98 -4.08 -2.36
C LYS A 54 11.81 -5.41 -3.06
N GLN A 55 12.73 -6.35 -2.84
CA GLN A 55 12.64 -7.68 -3.43
C GLN A 55 11.42 -8.43 -2.89
N TYR A 56 11.19 -8.41 -1.58
CA TYR A 56 9.98 -8.99 -0.96
C TYR A 56 8.70 -8.40 -1.54
N LEU A 57 8.59 -7.06 -1.60
CA LEU A 57 7.42 -6.39 -2.17
C LEU A 57 7.20 -6.75 -3.65
N LYS A 58 8.26 -6.99 -4.42
CA LYS A 58 8.18 -7.37 -5.82
C LYS A 58 7.78 -8.84 -6.03
N GLU A 59 8.30 -9.74 -5.19
CA GLU A 59 8.14 -11.19 -5.37
C GLU A 59 6.93 -11.77 -4.63
N ARG A 60 6.55 -11.14 -3.51
CA ARG A 60 5.57 -11.70 -2.55
C ARG A 60 4.33 -10.84 -2.38
N CYS A 61 4.27 -9.68 -3.02
CA CYS A 61 3.13 -8.78 -2.93
C CYS A 61 2.53 -8.43 -4.30
N LEU A 62 1.22 -8.28 -4.30
CA LEU A 62 0.43 -7.81 -5.43
C LEU A 62 0.03 -6.36 -5.17
N VAL A 63 -0.01 -5.57 -6.24
CA VAL A 63 -0.53 -4.20 -6.21
C VAL A 63 -1.79 -4.15 -7.05
N GLN A 64 -2.86 -3.64 -6.46
CA GLN A 64 -4.09 -3.33 -7.15
C GLN A 64 -4.31 -1.83 -7.10
N ILE A 65 -4.69 -1.24 -8.23
CA ILE A 65 -4.98 0.20 -8.33
C ILE A 65 -6.44 0.32 -8.73
N PHE A 66 -7.21 1.02 -7.90
CA PHE A 66 -8.61 1.31 -8.15
C PHE A 66 -8.75 2.78 -8.52
N GLN A 67 -9.54 3.03 -9.57
CA GLN A 67 -9.95 4.38 -9.94
C GLN A 67 -11.31 4.65 -9.34
N LEU A 68 -11.40 5.70 -8.54
CA LEU A 68 -12.57 6.14 -7.81
C LEU A 68 -13.05 7.48 -8.37
N ALA A 69 -14.34 7.75 -8.23
CA ALA A 69 -14.98 8.93 -8.78
C ALA A 69 -14.50 10.22 -8.11
N ASP A 70 -14.26 10.18 -6.79
CA ASP A 70 -13.86 11.33 -6.00
C ASP A 70 -13.16 10.97 -4.67
N GLU A 71 -12.71 12.01 -3.96
CA GLU A 71 -12.06 11.90 -2.65
C GLU A 71 -12.97 11.31 -1.56
N LYS A 72 -14.28 11.49 -1.66
CA LYS A 72 -15.23 10.97 -0.67
C LYS A 72 -15.35 9.46 -0.81
N GLU A 73 -15.51 8.97 -2.04
CA GLU A 73 -15.48 7.54 -2.36
C GLU A 73 -14.14 6.92 -1.96
N ARG A 74 -13.02 7.62 -2.18
CA ARG A 74 -11.72 7.19 -1.68
C ARG A 74 -11.70 6.98 -0.17
N SER A 75 -12.12 7.97 0.60
CA SER A 75 -12.14 7.87 2.06
C SER A 75 -13.03 6.73 2.53
N PHE A 76 -14.22 6.54 1.93
CA PHE A 76 -15.08 5.40 2.24
C PHE A 76 -14.42 4.06 1.92
N PHE A 77 -13.81 3.94 0.75
CA PHE A 77 -13.14 2.71 0.33
C PHE A 77 -11.98 2.36 1.26
N GLU A 78 -11.18 3.36 1.65
CA GLU A 78 -10.09 3.20 2.61
C GLU A 78 -10.60 2.68 3.96
N HIS A 79 -11.57 3.36 4.58
CA HIS A 79 -12.16 2.92 5.86
C HIS A 79 -12.81 1.53 5.79
N PHE A 80 -13.56 1.26 4.72
CA PHE A 80 -14.21 -0.04 4.51
C PHE A 80 -13.18 -1.16 4.42
N THR A 81 -12.12 -0.95 3.65
CA THR A 81 -11.12 -1.98 3.42
C THR A 81 -10.26 -2.21 4.65
N ILE A 82 -9.93 -1.17 5.42
CA ILE A 82 -9.28 -1.30 6.74
C ILE A 82 -10.15 -2.12 7.69
N ALA A 83 -11.45 -1.83 7.78
CA ALA A 83 -12.37 -2.52 8.67
C ALA A 83 -12.50 -4.02 8.36
N ILE A 84 -12.50 -4.38 7.07
CA ILE A 84 -12.63 -5.77 6.62
C ILE A 84 -11.31 -6.53 6.71
N LEU A 85 -10.23 -5.96 6.17
CA LEU A 85 -8.97 -6.67 6.02
C LEU A 85 -8.09 -6.60 7.26
N LYS A 86 -8.33 -5.64 8.15
CA LYS A 86 -7.57 -5.40 9.40
C LYS A 86 -6.05 -5.48 9.16
N PRO A 87 -5.52 -4.67 8.23
CA PRO A 87 -4.10 -4.73 7.92
C PRO A 87 -3.22 -4.38 9.11
N GLU A 88 -2.13 -5.12 9.24
CA GLU A 88 -1.16 -4.96 10.33
C GLU A 88 -0.41 -3.62 10.29
N TYR A 89 -0.31 -2.99 9.12
CA TYR A 89 0.55 -1.81 8.91
C TYR A 89 -0.20 -0.55 8.52
N ASN A 90 -1.53 -0.55 8.64
CA ASN A 90 -2.32 0.67 8.48
C ASN A 90 -2.57 1.26 9.87
N ASP A 91 -2.03 2.46 10.12
CA ASP A 91 -2.37 3.26 11.31
C ASP A 91 -3.64 4.06 11.05
#